data_AF-A0A1Q7FI38-F1
#
_entry.id   AF-A0A1Q7FI38-F1
#
_cell.length_a   1.000
_cell.length_b   1.000
_cell.length_c   1.000
_cell.angle_alpha   90.00
_cell.angle_beta   90.00
_cell.angle_gamma   90.00
#
_symmetry.space_group_name_H-M   'P 1'
#
loop_
_entity.id
_entity.type
_entity.pdbx_description
1 polymer ?
#
loop_
_entity_poly.entity_id
_entity_poly.type
_entity_poly.pdbx_seq_one_letter_code
_entity_poly.pdbx_strand_id
1 'polypeptide(L)'
;MTKDYRIAIASVWLSLFFACGFLGCDRLTSSRYTQLMQDADSKSEQGDFERAINLYEAALDDSPRCAEIHYKLALLYDDKLNDPVSALHHFRRCLALSPNGSHAKDAQNSIKRDEVAVLTTLSGDSVVTRSEAARLRNENLDLHKELEARTGTWRSALDKSQASAASSKKNASKKGGSRTYVVQSGDTLASISRKFYKSSARWERILNANKKGIDDPKKLTVGQTLVIP
;
A
#
# COMPACT_ATOMS: atom_id res chain seq x y z
N MET A 1 -12.60 14.18 -79.51
CA MET A 1 -11.88 14.67 -78.32
C MET A 1 -12.85 15.34 -77.34
N THR A 2 -13.78 14.60 -76.73
CA THR A 2 -14.79 15.17 -75.81
C THR A 2 -15.20 14.26 -74.64
N LYS A 3 -14.55 13.10 -74.43
CA LYS A 3 -14.93 12.17 -73.35
C LYS A 3 -14.08 12.27 -72.08
N ASP A 4 -12.92 12.91 -72.12
CA ASP A 4 -11.98 12.89 -70.98
C ASP A 4 -12.19 14.01 -69.95
N TYR A 5 -13.01 15.03 -70.27
CA TYR A 5 -13.26 16.17 -69.36
C TYR A 5 -14.36 15.94 -68.31
N ARG A 6 -15.25 14.97 -68.51
CA ARG A 6 -16.39 14.74 -67.59
C ARG A 6 -15.99 14.01 -66.30
N ILE A 7 -14.89 13.25 -66.32
CA ILE A 7 -14.41 12.47 -65.17
C ILE A 7 -13.52 13.33 -64.25
N ALA A 8 -12.79 14.30 -64.81
CA ALA A 8 -11.92 15.18 -64.03
C ALA A 8 -12.65 16.21 -63.15
N ILE A 9 -13.89 16.59 -63.49
CA ILE A 9 -14.65 17.56 -62.69
C ILE A 9 -15.38 16.87 -61.52
N ALA A 10 -15.72 15.58 -61.64
CA ALA A 10 -16.36 14.82 -60.56
C ALA A 10 -15.40 14.47 -59.41
N SER A 11 -14.09 14.37 -59.66
CA SER A 11 -13.08 14.06 -58.64
C SER A 11 -12.62 15.28 -57.82
N VAL A 12 -12.77 16.49 -58.35
CA VAL A 12 -12.46 17.74 -57.62
C VAL A 12 -13.57 18.11 -56.62
N TRP A 13 -14.82 17.75 -56.90
CA TRP A 13 -15.93 18.00 -55.97
C TRP A 13 -16.04 16.97 -54.85
N LEU A 14 -15.56 15.73 -55.08
CA LEU A 14 -15.52 14.70 -54.03
C LEU A 14 -14.35 14.91 -53.04
N SER A 15 -13.29 15.60 -53.46
CA SER A 15 -12.15 15.95 -52.59
C SER A 15 -12.36 17.26 -51.82
N LEU A 16 -13.27 18.15 -52.27
CA LEU A 16 -13.63 19.36 -51.51
C LEU A 16 -14.69 19.10 -50.42
N PHE A 17 -15.45 18.01 -50.49
CA PHE A 17 -16.49 17.68 -49.50
C PHE A 17 -16.00 16.76 -48.37
N PHE A 18 -14.84 16.11 -48.53
CA PHE A 18 -14.28 15.20 -47.51
C PHE A 18 -13.29 15.89 -46.55
N ALA A 19 -13.06 17.19 -46.69
CA ALA A 19 -12.14 17.97 -45.86
C ALA A 19 -12.81 18.84 -44.79
N CYS A 20 -14.13 18.74 -44.59
CA CYS A 20 -14.88 19.55 -43.62
C CYS A 20 -15.56 18.74 -42.49
N GLY A 21 -15.21 17.45 -42.33
CA GLY A 21 -15.87 16.56 -41.36
C GLY A 21 -15.17 16.36 -40.01
N PHE A 22 -13.90 16.77 -39.85
CA PHE A 22 -13.10 16.42 -38.65
C PHE A 22 -12.56 17.61 -37.84
N LEU A 23 -12.85 18.86 -38.21
CA LEU A 23 -12.37 20.05 -37.49
C LEU A 23 -13.44 20.73 -36.62
N GLY A 24 -14.63 20.12 -36.50
CA GLY A 24 -15.80 20.73 -35.86
C GLY A 24 -15.92 20.54 -34.34
N CYS A 25 -15.20 19.61 -33.72
CA CYS A 25 -15.42 19.28 -32.30
C CYS A 25 -14.32 19.77 -31.33
N ASP A 26 -13.14 20.17 -31.80
CA ASP A 26 -12.06 20.61 -30.91
C ASP A 26 -11.99 22.13 -30.68
N ARG A 27 -12.59 22.95 -31.56
CA ARG A 27 -12.46 24.42 -31.46
C ARG A 27 -13.50 25.09 -30.55
N LEU A 28 -14.66 24.46 -30.36
CA LEU A 28 -15.78 25.01 -29.58
C LEU A 28 -15.59 24.79 -28.06
N THR A 29 -15.08 23.64 -27.64
CA THR A 29 -14.82 23.31 -26.22
C THR A 29 -13.70 24.18 -25.63
N SER A 30 -12.65 24.44 -26.42
CA SER A 30 -11.55 25.33 -26.03
C SER A 30 -12.00 26.80 -25.84
N SER A 31 -13.10 27.22 -26.49
CA SER A 31 -13.67 28.56 -26.30
C SER A 31 -14.44 28.71 -25.00
N ARG A 32 -15.18 27.68 -24.56
CA ARG A 32 -15.95 27.75 -23.30
C ARG A 32 -15.06 27.57 -22.08
N TYR A 33 -14.12 26.63 -22.14
CA TYR A 33 -13.12 26.43 -21.09
C TYR A 33 -12.35 27.73 -20.80
N THR A 34 -11.85 28.40 -21.83
CA THR A 34 -11.08 29.64 -21.66
C THR A 34 -11.92 30.78 -21.07
N GLN A 35 -13.19 30.89 -21.47
CA GLN A 35 -14.13 31.84 -20.87
C GLN A 35 -14.38 31.56 -19.39
N LEU A 36 -14.68 30.30 -19.03
CA LEU A 36 -14.92 29.91 -17.64
C LEU A 36 -13.69 30.18 -16.76
N MET A 37 -12.49 29.90 -17.28
CA MET A 37 -11.23 30.20 -16.58
C MET A 37 -11.03 31.70 -16.36
N GLN A 38 -11.27 32.51 -17.39
CA GLN A 38 -11.12 33.96 -17.29
C GLN A 38 -12.14 34.59 -16.33
N ASP A 39 -13.39 34.12 -16.38
CA ASP A 39 -14.44 34.57 -15.45
C ASP A 39 -14.14 34.14 -14.02
N ALA A 40 -13.65 32.91 -13.81
CA ALA A 40 -13.23 32.42 -12.50
C ALA A 40 -12.08 33.25 -11.92
N ASP A 41 -11.05 33.53 -12.72
CA ASP A 41 -9.93 34.39 -12.34
C ASP A 41 -10.43 35.79 -11.95
N SER A 42 -11.33 36.38 -12.75
CA SER A 42 -11.91 37.70 -12.44
C SER A 42 -12.74 37.70 -11.15
N LYS A 43 -13.51 36.64 -10.88
CA LYS A 43 -14.27 36.51 -9.64
C LYS A 43 -13.38 36.31 -8.42
N SER A 44 -12.30 35.56 -8.56
CA SER A 44 -11.28 35.39 -7.54
C SER A 44 -10.64 36.75 -7.18
N GLU A 45 -10.29 37.56 -8.19
CA GLU A 45 -9.74 38.92 -7.99
C GLU A 45 -10.74 39.87 -7.33
N GLN A 46 -12.03 39.71 -7.60
CA GLN A 46 -13.11 40.47 -6.95
C GLN A 46 -13.36 40.05 -5.50
N GLY A 47 -12.72 38.98 -5.02
CA GLY A 47 -12.97 38.39 -3.71
C GLY A 47 -14.24 37.55 -3.63
N ASP A 48 -14.91 37.32 -4.77
CA ASP A 48 -16.11 36.48 -4.87
C ASP A 48 -15.69 35.02 -5.04
N PHE A 49 -15.09 34.45 -3.98
CA PHE A 49 -14.43 33.14 -4.02
C PHE A 49 -15.41 31.99 -4.27
N GLU A 50 -16.64 32.09 -3.76
CA GLU A 50 -17.68 31.08 -3.98
C GLU A 50 -18.02 30.97 -5.47
N ARG A 51 -18.23 32.11 -6.15
CA ARG A 51 -18.46 32.10 -7.60
C ARG A 51 -17.24 31.66 -8.38
N ALA A 52 -16.03 32.05 -7.96
CA ALA A 52 -14.80 31.62 -8.60
C ALA A 52 -14.66 30.08 -8.55
N ILE A 53 -14.92 29.46 -7.40
CA ILE A 53 -14.89 28.01 -7.22
C ILE A 53 -15.91 27.33 -8.15
N ASN A 54 -17.16 27.78 -8.14
CA ASN A 54 -18.21 27.22 -9.01
C ASN A 54 -17.83 27.29 -10.50
N LEU A 55 -17.18 28.39 -10.94
CA LEU A 55 -16.73 28.55 -12.33
C LEU A 55 -15.54 27.64 -12.66
N TYR A 56 -14.59 27.47 -11.74
CA TYR A 56 -13.50 26.50 -11.90
C TYR A 56 -14.01 25.06 -11.93
N GLU A 57 -14.97 24.70 -11.08
CA GLU A 57 -15.61 23.37 -11.08
C GLU A 57 -16.35 23.12 -12.39
N ALA A 58 -17.10 24.11 -12.89
CA ALA A 58 -17.73 24.02 -14.22
C ALA A 58 -16.69 23.84 -15.34
N ALA A 59 -15.50 24.45 -15.21
CA ALA A 59 -14.41 24.26 -16.18
C ALA A 59 -13.81 22.84 -16.11
N LEU A 60 -13.86 22.17 -14.95
CA LEU A 60 -13.44 20.78 -14.80
C LEU A 60 -14.41 19.79 -15.44
N ASP A 61 -15.70 20.12 -15.55
CA ASP A 61 -16.67 19.28 -16.28
C ASP A 61 -16.30 19.16 -17.77
N ASP A 62 -15.83 20.26 -18.37
CA ASP A 62 -15.40 20.29 -19.77
C ASP A 62 -13.98 19.70 -19.97
N SER A 63 -13.08 19.87 -18.98
CA SER A 63 -11.70 19.32 -19.02
C SER A 63 -11.28 18.66 -17.70
N PRO A 64 -11.69 17.39 -17.45
CA PRO A 64 -11.50 16.72 -16.16
C PRO A 64 -10.04 16.37 -15.78
N ARG A 65 -9.08 16.65 -16.66
CA ARG A 65 -7.65 16.29 -16.51
C ARG A 65 -6.74 17.51 -16.50
N CYS A 66 -7.26 18.69 -16.16
CA CYS A 66 -6.47 19.91 -16.07
C CYS A 66 -5.82 20.07 -14.68
N ALA A 67 -4.49 20.00 -14.61
CA ALA A 67 -3.75 20.21 -13.37
C ALA A 67 -3.84 21.67 -12.86
N GLU A 68 -3.91 22.64 -13.77
CA GLU A 68 -3.91 24.07 -13.46
C GLU A 68 -5.15 24.50 -12.66
N ILE A 69 -6.33 24.00 -13.00
CA ILE A 69 -7.56 24.31 -12.26
C ILE A 69 -7.47 23.80 -10.83
N HIS A 70 -7.01 22.55 -10.65
CA HIS A 70 -6.82 22.00 -9.32
C HIS A 70 -5.80 22.81 -8.52
N TYR A 71 -4.75 23.35 -9.15
CA TYR A 71 -3.83 24.25 -8.45
C TYR A 71 -4.51 25.56 -8.01
N LYS A 72 -5.30 26.21 -8.89
CA LYS A 72 -6.03 27.45 -8.57
C LYS A 72 -7.08 27.25 -7.47
N LEU A 73 -7.87 26.17 -7.54
CA LEU A 73 -8.81 25.78 -6.49
C LEU A 73 -8.09 25.55 -5.16
N ALA A 74 -6.95 24.84 -5.18
CA ALA A 74 -6.18 24.59 -3.97
C ALA A 74 -5.73 25.89 -3.29
N LEU A 75 -5.23 26.87 -4.07
CA LEU A 75 -4.86 28.19 -3.54
C LEU A 75 -6.04 28.95 -2.94
N LEU A 76 -7.23 28.88 -3.54
CA LEU A 76 -8.43 29.51 -2.98
C LEU A 76 -8.82 28.89 -1.63
N TYR A 77 -8.83 27.56 -1.54
CA TYR A 77 -9.14 26.87 -0.29
C TYR A 77 -8.10 27.13 0.80
N ASP A 78 -6.82 27.14 0.44
CA ASP A 78 -5.70 27.36 1.36
C ASP A 78 -5.65 28.81 1.86
N ASP A 79 -5.56 29.79 0.95
CA ASP A 79 -5.29 31.18 1.32
C ASP A 79 -6.54 31.96 1.74
N LYS A 80 -7.71 31.66 1.13
CA LYS A 80 -8.91 32.51 1.27
C LYS A 80 -9.95 31.91 2.19
N LEU A 81 -10.12 30.59 2.13
CA LEU A 81 -11.10 29.87 2.94
C LEU A 81 -10.50 29.24 4.19
N ASN A 82 -9.16 29.16 4.28
CA ASN A 82 -8.45 28.50 5.37
C ASN A 82 -8.97 27.08 5.63
N ASP A 83 -9.26 26.35 4.54
CA ASP A 83 -9.71 24.96 4.54
C ASP A 83 -8.60 24.05 4.01
N PRO A 84 -7.69 23.58 4.89
CA PRO A 84 -6.55 22.77 4.49
C PRO A 84 -6.96 21.39 3.97
N VAL A 85 -8.17 20.90 4.27
CA VAL A 85 -8.63 19.59 3.80
C VAL A 85 -8.98 19.65 2.32
N SER A 86 -9.77 20.65 1.92
CA SER A 86 -10.12 20.88 0.52
C SER A 86 -8.88 21.28 -0.30
N ALA A 87 -7.99 22.11 0.26
CA ALA A 87 -6.72 22.46 -0.37
C ALA A 87 -5.85 21.21 -0.65
N LEU A 88 -5.68 20.32 0.34
CA LEU A 88 -4.93 19.07 0.19
C LEU A 88 -5.50 18.18 -0.92
N HIS A 89 -6.83 18.06 -1.00
CA HIS A 89 -7.48 17.29 -2.06
C HIS A 89 -7.04 17.79 -3.45
N HIS A 90 -7.15 19.10 -3.67
CA HIS A 90 -6.84 19.70 -4.96
C HIS A 90 -5.34 19.74 -5.28
N PHE A 91 -4.45 20.02 -4.31
CA PHE A 91 -3.00 19.93 -4.54
C PHE A 91 -2.56 18.51 -4.91
N ARG A 92 -3.08 17.49 -4.23
CA ARG A 92 -2.79 16.09 -4.57
C ARG A 92 -3.29 15.73 -5.96
N ARG A 93 -4.47 16.24 -6.35
CA ARG A 93 -5.01 16.04 -7.70
C ARG A 93 -4.17 16.73 -8.78
N CYS A 94 -3.70 17.96 -8.52
CA CYS A 94 -2.75 18.67 -9.37
C CYS A 94 -1.47 17.85 -9.60
N LEU A 95 -0.85 17.35 -8.52
CA LEU A 95 0.36 16.52 -8.61
C LEU A 95 0.12 15.16 -9.30
N ALA A 96 -1.06 14.56 -9.12
CA ALA A 96 -1.40 13.32 -9.80
C ALA A 96 -1.51 13.49 -11.32
N LEU A 97 -1.98 14.67 -11.78
CA LEU A 97 -2.11 14.98 -13.20
C LEU A 97 -0.79 15.49 -13.80
N SER A 98 -0.01 16.27 -13.06
CA SER A 98 1.27 16.84 -13.50
C SER A 98 2.34 16.76 -12.40
N PRO A 99 2.97 15.58 -12.21
CA PRO A 99 3.94 15.35 -11.13
C PRO A 99 5.19 16.24 -11.21
N ASN A 100 5.57 16.65 -12.42
CA ASN A 100 6.74 17.48 -12.71
C ASN A 100 6.34 18.82 -13.38
N GLY A 101 5.09 19.26 -13.20
CA GLY A 101 4.60 20.51 -13.77
C GLY A 101 5.19 21.75 -13.09
N SER A 102 4.90 22.92 -13.67
CA SER A 102 5.37 24.22 -13.17
C SER A 102 5.04 24.45 -11.68
N HIS A 103 3.86 23.98 -11.25
CA HIS A 103 3.37 24.14 -9.89
C HIS A 103 3.69 22.98 -8.94
N ALA A 104 4.41 21.95 -9.42
CA ALA A 104 4.58 20.73 -8.64
C ALA A 104 5.36 20.96 -7.34
N LYS A 105 6.40 21.77 -7.38
CA LYS A 105 7.21 22.07 -6.19
C LYS A 105 6.42 22.87 -5.15
N ASP A 106 5.64 23.83 -5.60
CA ASP A 106 4.82 24.67 -4.72
C ASP A 106 3.70 23.84 -4.09
N ALA A 107 2.97 23.06 -4.89
CA ALA A 107 1.95 22.13 -4.39
C ALA A 107 2.50 21.13 -3.36
N GLN A 108 3.71 20.60 -3.56
CA GLN A 108 4.34 19.72 -2.57
C GLN A 108 4.65 20.43 -1.25
N ASN A 109 5.04 21.71 -1.29
CA ASN A 109 5.31 22.49 -0.09
C ASN A 109 4.02 22.82 0.65
N SER A 110 2.96 23.22 -0.07
CA SER A 110 1.64 23.47 0.52
C SER A 110 1.07 22.20 1.15
N ILE A 111 1.13 21.05 0.48
CA ILE A 111 0.68 19.76 1.05
C ILE A 111 1.36 19.48 2.40
N LYS A 112 2.68 19.65 2.49
CA LYS A 112 3.41 19.40 3.75
C LYS A 112 2.94 20.34 4.86
N ARG A 113 2.66 21.61 4.55
CA ARG A 113 2.16 22.59 5.52
C ARG A 113 0.73 22.25 5.94
N ASP A 114 -0.14 21.97 4.99
CA ASP A 114 -1.57 21.68 5.24
C ASP A 114 -1.74 20.37 6.01
N GLU A 115 -0.92 19.35 5.72
CA GLU A 115 -0.88 18.10 6.50
C GLU A 115 -0.53 18.37 7.97
N VAL A 116 0.45 19.25 8.24
CA VAL A 116 0.79 19.65 9.60
C VAL A 116 -0.35 20.41 10.25
N ALA A 117 -1.00 21.32 9.53
CA ALA A 117 -2.16 22.07 10.04
C ALA A 117 -3.31 21.13 10.43
N VAL A 118 -3.69 20.19 9.55
CA VAL A 118 -4.73 19.19 9.81
C VAL A 118 -4.35 18.26 10.94
N LEU A 119 -3.09 17.79 10.99
CA LEU A 119 -2.64 16.94 12.08
C LEU A 119 -2.66 17.66 13.43
N THR A 120 -2.37 18.97 13.44
CA THR A 120 -2.41 19.79 14.65
C THR A 120 -3.82 19.91 15.18
N THR A 121 -4.80 20.22 14.31
CA THR A 121 -6.20 20.33 14.71
C THR A 121 -6.78 18.98 15.16
N LEU A 122 -6.45 17.89 14.48
CA LEU A 122 -6.88 16.53 14.86
C LEU A 122 -6.24 16.04 16.16
N SER A 123 -5.01 16.45 16.45
CA SER A 123 -4.27 16.04 17.67
C SER A 123 -4.57 16.93 18.88
N GLY A 124 -5.53 17.85 18.78
CA GLY A 124 -5.91 18.75 19.86
C GLY A 124 -4.76 19.64 20.35
N ASP A 125 -3.99 20.20 19.41
CA ASP A 125 -2.84 21.09 19.67
C ASP A 125 -1.63 20.46 20.37
N SER A 126 -1.60 19.13 20.49
CA SER A 126 -0.40 18.42 20.93
C SER A 126 0.67 18.36 19.82
N VAL A 127 1.21 19.51 19.43
CA VAL A 127 2.30 19.61 18.47
C VAL A 127 3.57 19.09 19.14
N VAL A 128 3.98 17.88 18.78
CA VAL A 128 5.28 17.33 19.19
C VAL A 128 6.37 18.27 18.70
N THR A 129 7.07 18.92 19.63
CA THR A 129 8.14 19.87 19.29
C THR A 129 9.26 19.18 18.51
N ARG A 130 10.04 19.94 17.72
CA ARG A 130 11.18 19.36 16.97
C ARG A 130 12.17 18.64 17.90
N SER A 131 12.41 19.19 19.08
CA SER A 131 13.26 18.58 20.12
C SER A 131 12.66 17.30 20.67
N GLU A 132 11.37 17.28 20.96
CA GLU A 132 10.68 16.08 21.43
C GLU A 132 10.61 14.99 20.35
N ALA A 133 10.36 15.35 19.09
CA ALA A 133 10.40 14.42 17.97
C ALA A 133 11.80 13.83 17.73
N ALA A 134 12.86 14.62 17.98
CA ALA A 134 14.23 14.12 17.93
C ALA A 134 14.52 13.18 19.12
N ARG A 135 14.08 13.54 20.33
CA ARG A 135 14.18 12.68 21.53
C ARG A 135 13.51 11.33 21.29
N LEU A 136 12.25 11.34 20.85
CA LEU A 136 11.47 10.13 20.58
C LEU A 136 12.07 9.26 19.47
N ARG A 137 12.71 9.86 18.45
CA ARG A 137 13.44 9.09 17.43
C ARG A 137 14.67 8.39 18.01
N ASN A 138 15.46 9.10 18.81
CA ASN A 138 16.64 8.54 19.45
C ASN A 138 16.24 7.42 20.42
N GLU A 139 15.19 7.62 21.21
CA GLU A 139 14.66 6.62 22.13
C GLU A 139 14.16 5.38 21.38
N ASN A 140 13.39 5.52 20.30
CA ASN A 140 13.00 4.39 19.46
C ASN A 140 14.19 3.62 18.89
N LEU A 141 15.23 4.34 18.46
CA LEU A 141 16.45 3.73 17.93
C LEU A 141 17.19 2.94 19.02
N ASP A 142 17.29 3.47 20.24
CA ASP A 142 17.93 2.77 21.34
C ASP A 142 17.12 1.55 21.80
N LEU A 143 15.79 1.67 21.88
CA LEU A 143 14.90 0.53 22.13
C LEU A 143 15.07 -0.57 21.07
N HIS A 144 15.22 -0.20 19.79
CA HIS A 144 15.49 -1.18 18.73
C HIS A 144 16.83 -1.90 18.95
N LYS A 145 17.91 -1.17 19.30
CA LYS A 145 19.20 -1.79 19.62
C LYS A 145 19.10 -2.73 20.83
N GLU A 146 18.36 -2.34 21.86
CA GLU A 146 18.14 -3.20 23.03
C GLU A 146 17.41 -4.48 22.65
N LEU A 147 16.36 -4.38 21.82
CA LEU A 147 15.64 -5.54 21.30
C LEU A 147 16.56 -6.45 20.48
N GLU A 148 17.39 -5.88 19.59
CA GLU A 148 18.39 -6.63 18.82
C GLU A 148 19.40 -7.34 19.72
N ALA A 149 19.96 -6.64 20.71
CA ALA A 149 20.89 -7.21 21.67
C ALA A 149 20.23 -8.34 22.49
N ARG A 150 18.97 -8.16 22.90
CA ARG A 150 18.20 -9.19 23.60
C ARG A 150 17.99 -10.39 22.71
N THR A 151 17.54 -10.21 21.48
CA THR A 151 17.31 -11.32 20.53
C THR A 151 18.62 -12.05 20.19
N GLY A 152 19.74 -11.33 20.06
CA GLY A 152 21.07 -11.92 19.89
C GLY A 152 21.52 -12.75 21.10
N THR A 153 21.24 -12.25 22.31
CA THR A 153 21.51 -12.96 23.58
C THR A 153 20.63 -14.21 23.69
N TRP A 154 19.33 -14.10 23.40
CA TRP A 154 18.39 -15.23 23.35
C TRP A 154 18.81 -16.28 22.32
N ARG A 155 19.23 -15.86 21.13
CA ARG A 155 19.77 -16.76 20.08
C ARG A 155 21.03 -17.48 20.53
N SER A 156 22.00 -16.75 21.10
CA SER A 156 23.26 -17.32 21.60
C SER A 156 23.03 -18.30 22.75
N ALA A 157 22.08 -18.01 23.64
CA ALA A 157 21.68 -18.91 24.71
C ALA A 157 21.02 -20.19 24.19
N LEU A 158 20.17 -20.09 23.16
CA LEU A 158 19.58 -21.24 22.46
C LEU A 158 20.65 -22.10 21.78
N ASP A 159 21.60 -21.51 21.06
CA ASP A 159 22.69 -22.24 20.42
C ASP A 159 23.58 -22.95 21.45
N LYS A 160 23.89 -22.28 22.57
CA LYS A 160 24.67 -22.88 23.67
C LYS A 160 23.91 -24.04 24.34
N SER A 161 22.59 -23.91 24.50
CA SER A 161 21.72 -24.98 25.00
C SER A 161 21.60 -26.16 24.02
N GLN A 162 21.58 -25.89 22.71
CA GLN A 162 21.57 -26.94 21.69
C GLN A 162 22.93 -27.63 21.54
N ALA A 163 24.03 -26.89 21.65
CA ALA A 163 25.39 -27.44 21.63
C ALA A 163 25.67 -28.32 22.86
N SER A 164 25.23 -27.91 24.05
CA SER A 164 25.33 -28.74 25.25
C SER A 164 24.43 -29.98 25.17
N ALA A 165 23.22 -29.86 24.63
CA ALA A 165 22.33 -31.00 24.38
C ALA A 165 22.89 -31.96 23.31
N ALA A 166 23.58 -31.46 22.28
CA ALA A 166 24.24 -32.27 21.25
C ALA A 166 25.46 -33.01 21.82
N SER A 167 26.23 -32.38 22.72
CA SER A 167 27.32 -33.01 23.45
C SER A 167 26.82 -34.09 24.41
N SER A 168 25.73 -33.85 25.14
CA SER A 168 25.07 -34.87 25.98
C SER A 168 24.46 -36.01 25.15
N LYS A 169 23.99 -35.76 23.92
CA LYS A 169 23.53 -36.81 23.01
C LYS A 169 24.67 -37.69 22.48
N LYS A 170 25.87 -37.13 22.30
CA LYS A 170 27.07 -37.89 21.87
C LYS A 170 27.58 -38.84 22.97
N ASN A 171 27.42 -38.47 24.25
CA ASN A 171 27.72 -39.35 25.40
C ASN A 171 26.54 -40.27 25.79
N ALA A 172 25.31 -40.01 25.35
CA ALA A 172 24.15 -40.89 25.59
C ALA A 172 23.96 -41.98 24.50
N SER A 173 24.77 -41.98 23.44
CA SER A 173 24.70 -43.00 22.37
C SER A 173 25.22 -44.39 22.78
N LYS A 174 25.55 -44.60 24.07
CA LYS A 174 25.88 -45.92 24.63
C LYS A 174 24.90 -46.35 25.73
N LYS A 175 23.60 -46.08 25.54
CA LYS A 175 22.50 -46.85 26.16
C LYS A 175 21.19 -46.58 25.42
N GLY A 176 20.87 -47.41 24.44
CA GLY A 176 19.58 -47.39 23.75
C GLY A 176 18.47 -47.83 24.69
N GLY A 177 17.81 -46.87 25.34
CA GLY A 177 16.58 -47.10 26.08
C GLY A 177 15.39 -46.69 25.23
N SER A 178 14.56 -47.66 24.83
CA SER A 178 13.24 -47.42 24.26
C SER A 178 12.41 -46.59 25.25
N ARG A 179 11.80 -45.50 24.78
CA ARG A 179 10.94 -44.64 25.62
C ARG A 179 9.49 -44.94 25.29
N THR A 180 8.61 -45.03 26.29
CA THR A 180 7.17 -45.25 26.08
C THR A 180 6.37 -43.95 26.25
N TYR A 181 5.20 -43.87 25.62
CA TYR A 181 4.29 -42.73 25.68
C TYR A 181 2.83 -43.16 25.77
N VAL A 182 2.07 -42.55 26.69
CA VAL A 182 0.63 -42.79 26.84
C VAL A 182 -0.14 -41.76 26.01
N VAL A 183 -0.88 -42.24 25.01
CA VAL A 183 -1.69 -41.44 24.08
C VAL A 183 -2.70 -40.59 24.84
N GLN A 184 -2.73 -39.28 24.57
CA GLN A 184 -3.69 -38.34 25.13
C GLN A 184 -4.84 -38.08 24.15
N SER A 185 -5.92 -37.46 24.64
CA SER A 185 -7.04 -37.05 23.76
C SER A 185 -6.55 -36.10 22.67
N GLY A 186 -6.89 -36.40 21.41
CA GLY A 186 -6.49 -35.62 20.24
C GLY A 186 -5.09 -35.93 19.69
N ASP A 187 -4.35 -36.87 20.27
CA ASP A 187 -3.06 -37.28 19.72
C ASP A 187 -3.21 -38.07 18.41
N THR A 188 -2.27 -37.82 17.50
CA THR A 188 -2.06 -38.59 16.26
C THR A 188 -0.62 -39.08 16.21
N LEU A 189 -0.33 -40.12 15.42
CA LEU A 189 1.06 -40.57 15.26
C LEU A 189 1.99 -39.45 14.76
N ALA A 190 1.46 -38.51 13.97
CA ALA A 190 2.18 -37.34 13.49
C ALA A 190 2.43 -36.30 14.60
N SER A 191 1.46 -36.03 15.48
CA SER A 191 1.66 -35.11 16.62
C SER A 191 2.65 -35.68 17.63
N ILE A 192 2.55 -36.98 17.92
CA ILE A 192 3.49 -37.71 18.78
C ILE A 192 4.89 -37.70 18.16
N SER A 193 5.01 -37.99 16.85
CA SER A 193 6.29 -37.90 16.15
C SER A 193 6.90 -36.49 16.23
N ARG A 194 6.09 -35.45 16.09
CA ARG A 194 6.56 -34.06 16.25
C ARG A 194 7.06 -33.78 17.66
N LYS A 195 6.36 -34.30 18.67
CA LYS A 195 6.74 -34.16 20.09
C LYS A 195 8.07 -34.84 20.42
N PHE A 196 8.31 -36.05 19.91
CA PHE A 196 9.50 -36.85 20.26
C PHE A 196 10.68 -36.67 19.31
N TYR A 197 10.43 -36.59 18.01
CA TYR A 197 11.49 -36.47 17.00
C TYR A 197 11.68 -35.06 16.46
N LYS A 198 10.89 -34.08 16.91
CA LYS A 198 10.84 -32.71 16.35
C LYS A 198 10.50 -32.69 14.85
N SER A 199 9.90 -33.77 14.34
CA SER A 199 9.48 -33.93 12.94
C SER A 199 8.23 -34.79 12.88
N SER A 200 7.22 -34.36 12.13
CA SER A 200 6.01 -35.17 11.91
C SER A 200 6.25 -36.34 10.95
N ALA A 201 7.34 -36.34 10.18
CA ALA A 201 7.62 -37.35 9.15
C ALA A 201 8.07 -38.71 9.69
N ARG A 202 8.32 -38.84 10.99
CA ARG A 202 8.82 -40.08 11.63
C ARG A 202 7.72 -40.91 12.30
N TRP A 203 6.46 -40.60 11.99
CA TRP A 203 5.29 -41.32 12.50
C TRP A 203 5.31 -42.82 12.12
N GLU A 204 5.85 -43.16 10.94
CA GLU A 204 5.99 -44.54 10.47
C GLU A 204 6.88 -45.40 11.38
N ARG A 205 7.91 -44.80 12.00
CA ARG A 205 8.77 -45.53 12.95
C ARG A 205 8.00 -45.92 14.21
N ILE A 206 7.14 -45.02 14.68
CA ILE A 206 6.26 -45.26 15.82
C ILE A 206 5.25 -46.35 15.45
N LEU A 207 4.61 -46.24 14.28
CA LEU A 207 3.68 -47.26 13.82
C LEU A 207 4.36 -48.64 13.73
N ASN A 208 5.50 -48.73 13.05
CA ASN A 208 6.25 -49.96 12.87
C ASN A 208 6.61 -50.66 14.19
N ALA A 209 7.00 -49.89 15.21
CA ALA A 209 7.32 -50.43 16.53
C ALA A 209 6.09 -50.91 17.32
N ASN A 210 4.90 -50.42 16.99
CA ASN A 210 3.65 -50.71 17.70
C ASN A 210 2.60 -51.44 16.84
N LYS A 211 2.99 -51.98 15.67
CA LYS A 211 2.11 -52.67 14.72
C LYS A 211 1.23 -53.76 15.34
N LYS A 212 1.70 -54.39 16.41
CA LYS A 212 0.98 -55.48 17.09
C LYS A 212 -0.22 -55.00 17.92
N GLY A 213 -0.37 -53.70 18.15
CA GLY A 213 -1.45 -53.12 18.97
C GLY A 213 -2.14 -51.90 18.37
N ILE A 214 -1.87 -51.56 17.10
CA ILE A 214 -2.57 -50.48 16.37
C ILE A 214 -3.25 -51.12 15.16
N ASP A 215 -4.57 -51.27 15.22
CA ASP A 215 -5.37 -51.85 14.13
C ASP A 215 -5.64 -50.84 13.01
N ASP A 216 -5.88 -49.56 13.36
CA ASP A 216 -6.04 -48.46 12.41
C ASP A 216 -5.11 -47.29 12.78
N PRO A 217 -4.12 -46.95 11.93
CA PRO A 217 -3.20 -45.83 12.14
C PRO A 217 -3.87 -44.46 12.33
N LYS A 218 -5.13 -44.29 11.89
CA LYS A 218 -5.90 -43.06 12.04
C LYS A 218 -6.71 -43.01 13.35
N LYS A 219 -6.78 -44.10 14.10
CA LYS A 219 -7.55 -44.20 15.36
C LYS A 219 -6.66 -44.69 16.49
N LEU A 220 -5.94 -43.75 17.10
CA LEU A 220 -5.25 -44.03 18.36
C LEU A 220 -6.26 -44.00 19.52
N THR A 221 -6.22 -45.00 20.40
CA THR A 221 -7.05 -45.03 21.60
C THR A 221 -6.37 -44.26 22.73
N VAL A 222 -7.09 -43.32 23.35
CA VAL A 222 -6.61 -42.55 24.50
C VAL A 222 -6.27 -43.51 25.64
N GLY A 223 -5.10 -43.33 26.27
CA GLY A 223 -4.58 -44.22 27.31
C GLY A 223 -3.70 -45.37 26.79
N GLN A 224 -3.63 -45.58 25.48
CA GLN A 224 -2.75 -46.59 24.89
C GLN A 224 -1.27 -46.23 25.09
N THR A 225 -0.44 -47.21 25.45
CA THR A 225 1.01 -47.02 25.58
C THR A 225 1.73 -47.39 24.29
N LEU A 226 2.45 -46.44 23.71
CA LEU A 226 3.24 -46.62 22.49
C LEU A 226 4.74 -46.63 22.81
N VAL A 227 5.47 -47.54 22.19
CA VAL A 227 6.93 -47.54 22.15
C VAL A 227 7.41 -46.50 21.15
N ILE A 228 8.31 -45.61 21.56
CA ILE A 228 8.94 -44.58 20.75
C ILE A 228 10.42 -44.98 20.53
N PRO A 229 10.79 -45.44 19.31
CA PRO A 229 12.17 -45.85 18.96
C PRO A 229 13.17 -44.71 18.73
#